data_AF-A0AAV5M0H7-F1
#
_entry.id   AF-A0AAV5M0H7-F1
#
_cell.length_a   1.000
_cell.length_b   1.000
_cell.length_c   1.000
_cell.angle_alpha   90.00
_cell.angle_beta   90.00
_cell.angle_gamma   90.00
#
_symmetry.space_group_name_H-M   'P 1'
#
loop_
_entity.id
_entity.type
_entity.pdbx_description
1 polymer ?
#
loop_
_entity_poly.entity_id
_entity_poly.type
_entity_poly.pdbx_seq_one_letter_code
_entity_poly.pdbx_strand_id
1 'polypeptide(L)'
;MEMLRQPIFSSTFVWIIIIFSILLLLRPSYSDPLDEFIECNLSASFQCGDYGNFYYPFWNDNTSEHCRPLGFHLKDCEKGVPTIDFGPDGSFQL
;
A
#
# COMPACT_ATOMS: atom_id res chain seq x y z
N MET A 1 -8.95 61.03 18.71
CA MET A 1 -8.38 59.84 19.36
C MET A 1 -8.77 58.64 18.53
N GLU A 2 -7.83 58.24 17.67
CA GLU A 2 -7.59 56.91 17.10
C GLU A 2 -8.79 56.01 16.81
N MET A 3 -9.37 56.17 15.61
CA MET A 3 -10.08 55.08 14.92
C MET A 3 -9.15 54.51 13.84
N LEU A 4 -9.25 53.19 13.64
CA LEU A 4 -8.56 52.33 12.66
C LEU A 4 -7.22 51.72 13.10
N ARG A 5 -7.23 50.94 14.19
CA ARG A 5 -6.34 49.77 14.31
C ARG A 5 -7.06 48.56 13.74
N GLN A 6 -6.92 48.34 12.43
CA GLN A 6 -7.36 47.09 11.81
C GLN A 6 -6.49 45.94 12.37
N PRO A 7 -7.06 44.79 12.76
CA PRO A 7 -6.26 43.63 13.05
C PRO A 7 -5.71 43.15 11.71
N ILE A 8 -4.44 43.49 11.47
CA ILE A 8 -3.58 42.80 10.53
C ILE A 8 -3.49 41.37 11.07
N PHE A 9 -4.49 40.53 10.80
CA PHE A 9 -4.25 39.09 10.71
C PHE A 9 -3.27 38.99 9.54
N SER A 10 -2.00 39.12 9.91
CA SER A 10 -0.85 39.25 9.03
C SER A 10 -1.00 38.23 7.93
N SER A 11 -0.97 38.65 6.67
CA SER A 11 -1.13 37.78 5.50
C SER A 11 -0.37 36.45 5.66
N THR A 12 0.79 36.50 6.31
CA THR A 12 1.61 35.34 6.72
C THR A 12 0.88 34.30 7.59
N PHE A 13 0.04 34.72 8.54
CA PHE A 13 -0.75 33.84 9.41
C PHE A 13 -1.79 33.05 8.63
N VAL A 14 -2.44 33.68 7.64
CA VAL A 14 -3.40 33.00 6.76
C VAL A 14 -2.70 31.93 5.92
N TRP A 15 -1.51 32.26 5.37
CA TRP A 15 -0.69 31.29 4.63
C TRP A 15 -0.24 30.10 5.49
N ILE A 16 0.14 30.34 6.75
CA ILE A 16 0.52 29.26 7.67
C ILE A 16 -0.65 28.31 7.92
N ILE A 17 -1.86 28.82 8.14
CA ILE A 17 -3.05 27.98 8.32
C ILE A 17 -3.32 27.16 7.06
N ILE A 18 -3.27 27.78 5.88
CA ILE A 18 -3.51 27.08 4.60
C ILE A 18 -2.49 25.95 4.40
N ILE A 19 -1.20 26.22 4.61
CA ILE A 19 -0.15 25.20 4.48
C ILE A 19 -0.37 24.07 5.49
N PHE A 20 -0.67 24.39 6.74
CA PHE A 20 -0.94 23.39 7.78
C PHE A 20 -2.17 22.53 7.44
N SER A 21 -3.26 23.15 6.96
CA SER A 21 -4.44 22.43 6.49
C SER A 21 -4.12 21.52 5.30
N ILE A 22 -3.30 21.98 4.33
CA ILE A 22 -2.84 21.15 3.22
C ILE A 22 -2.02 19.97 3.75
N LEU A 23 -1.07 20.19 4.66
CA LEU A 23 -0.26 19.13 5.26
C LEU A 23 -1.09 18.11 6.05
N LEU A 24 -2.21 18.52 6.67
CA LEU A 24 -3.16 17.62 7.31
C LEU A 24 -4.02 16.82 6.30
N LEU A 25 -4.28 17.40 5.12
CA LEU A 25 -5.01 16.76 4.04
C LEU A 25 -4.13 15.81 3.21
N LEU A 26 -2.82 16.06 3.15
CA LEU A 26 -1.86 15.08 2.68
C LEU A 26 -1.83 13.96 3.71
N ARG A 27 -2.51 12.84 3.41
CA ARG A 27 -2.21 11.59 4.11
C ARG A 27 -0.72 11.34 3.94
N PRO A 28 0.06 11.19 5.03
CA PRO A 28 1.38 10.60 4.88
C PRO A 28 1.16 9.24 4.22
N SER A 29 1.70 9.05 3.02
CA SER A 29 1.89 7.72 2.47
C SER A 29 2.95 7.08 3.36
N TYR A 30 2.50 6.45 4.44
CA TYR A 30 3.36 5.64 5.27
C TYR A 30 3.72 4.43 4.41
N SER A 31 4.89 4.48 3.76
CA SER A 31 5.51 3.29 3.23
C SER A 31 5.76 2.37 4.41
N ASP A 32 5.28 1.13 4.34
CA ASP A 32 5.52 0.13 5.38
C ASP A 32 7.00 0.11 5.77
N PRO A 33 7.32 -0.10 7.06
CA PRO A 33 8.70 -0.21 7.48
C PRO A 33 9.40 -1.26 6.61
N LEU A 34 10.61 -0.94 6.15
CA LEU A 34 11.39 -1.77 5.23
C LEU A 34 11.47 -3.24 5.70
N ASP A 35 11.46 -3.45 7.01
CA ASP A 35 11.49 -4.76 7.67
C ASP A 35 10.23 -5.59 7.38
N GLU A 36 9.03 -5.00 7.45
CA GLU A 36 7.77 -5.70 7.14
C GLU A 36 7.68 -6.04 5.65
N PHE A 37 8.14 -5.14 4.78
CA PHE A 37 8.23 -5.42 3.35
C PHE A 37 9.17 -6.60 3.08
N ILE A 38 10.36 -6.62 3.70
CA ILE A 38 11.33 -7.71 3.55
C ILE A 38 10.74 -9.03 4.06
N GLU A 39 10.08 -9.01 5.22
CA GLU A 39 9.41 -10.19 5.78
C GLU A 39 8.36 -10.75 4.82
N CYS A 40 7.45 -9.91 4.34
CA CYS A 40 6.40 -10.32 3.41
C CYS A 40 7.00 -10.84 2.09
N ASN A 41 8.04 -10.19 1.59
CA ASN A 41 8.70 -10.60 0.36
C ASN A 41 9.41 -11.96 0.46
N LEU A 42 10.01 -12.27 1.62
CA LEU A 42 10.65 -13.56 1.88
C LEU A 42 9.64 -14.69 2.09
N SER A 43 8.46 -14.37 2.62
CA SER A 43 7.40 -15.34 2.90
C SER A 43 6.59 -15.77 1.65
N ALA A 44 6.80 -15.10 0.51
CA ALA A 44 6.10 -15.36 -0.76
C ALA A 44 6.72 -16.49 -1.61
N SER A 45 7.59 -17.33 -1.03
CA SER A 45 8.26 -18.39 -1.80
C SER A 45 7.23 -19.42 -2.34
N PHE A 46 6.86 -19.24 -3.60
CA PHE A 46 6.00 -20.13 -4.36
C PHE A 46 6.71 -20.52 -5.65
N GLN A 47 6.73 -21.82 -5.94
CA GLN A 47 7.32 -22.35 -7.15
C GLN A 47 6.30 -23.28 -7.82
N CYS A 48 5.95 -22.95 -9.06
CA CYS A 48 4.99 -23.68 -9.87
C CYS A 48 5.60 -23.95 -11.24
N GLY A 49 6.08 -25.18 -11.45
CA GLY A 49 6.79 -25.55 -12.68
C GLY A 49 8.03 -24.67 -12.89
N ASP A 50 8.13 -24.06 -14.07
CA ASP A 50 9.19 -23.12 -14.43
C ASP A 50 8.95 -21.69 -13.92
N TYR A 51 7.76 -21.42 -13.38
CA TYR A 51 7.41 -20.12 -12.80
C TYR A 51 7.74 -20.12 -11.30
N GLY A 52 8.83 -19.44 -10.96
CA GLY A 52 9.25 -19.14 -9.59
C GLY A 52 9.51 -17.65 -9.41
N ASN A 53 9.93 -17.26 -8.20
CA ASN A 53 10.21 -15.87 -7.80
C ASN A 53 8.96 -14.97 -7.76
N PHE A 54 7.87 -15.48 -7.20
CA PHE A 54 6.78 -14.62 -6.77
C PHE A 54 7.21 -13.83 -5.53
N TYR A 55 6.93 -12.54 -5.55
CA TYR A 55 7.29 -11.57 -4.53
C TYR A 55 6.02 -10.86 -4.07
N TYR A 56 6.09 -10.15 -2.94
CA TYR A 56 4.98 -9.29 -2.52
C TYR A 56 4.58 -8.35 -3.68
N PRO A 57 3.28 -8.20 -4.01
CA PRO A 57 2.09 -8.53 -3.21
C PRO A 57 1.55 -9.96 -3.38
N PHE A 58 2.18 -10.83 -4.17
CA PHE A 58 1.72 -12.21 -4.33
C PHE A 58 2.00 -13.05 -3.10
N TRP A 59 1.05 -13.89 -2.73
CA TRP A 59 1.13 -14.72 -1.53
C TRP A 59 0.45 -16.08 -1.72
N ASN A 60 0.82 -17.04 -0.88
CA ASN A 60 0.23 -18.38 -0.87
C ASN A 60 -0.21 -18.74 0.56
N ASP A 61 -0.78 -19.93 0.74
CA ASP A 61 -1.28 -20.38 2.06
C ASP A 61 -0.20 -20.48 3.14
N ASN A 62 1.09 -20.46 2.77
CA ASN A 62 2.23 -20.48 3.67
C ASN A 62 2.73 -19.07 4.05
N THR A 63 2.28 -18.02 3.38
CA THR A 63 2.61 -16.61 3.69
C THR A 63 1.90 -16.16 4.97
N SER A 64 2.52 -15.36 5.83
CA SER A 64 1.90 -14.84 7.07
C SER A 64 0.64 -14.01 6.79
N GLU A 65 -0.37 -14.05 7.67
CA GLU A 65 -1.68 -13.40 7.44
C GLU A 65 -1.60 -11.89 7.15
N HIS A 66 -0.70 -11.17 7.82
CA HIS A 66 -0.47 -9.74 7.60
C HIS A 66 0.12 -9.42 6.22
N CYS A 67 0.70 -10.41 5.55
CA CYS A 67 1.31 -10.30 4.22
C CYS A 67 0.37 -10.81 3.09
N ARG A 68 -0.93 -10.95 3.36
CA ARG A 68 -1.93 -11.50 2.41
C ARG A 68 -2.88 -10.42 1.86
N PRO A 69 -2.43 -9.54 0.95
CA PRO A 69 -3.33 -8.57 0.32
C PRO A 69 -4.42 -9.28 -0.50
N LEU A 70 -5.66 -8.80 -0.41
CA LEU A 70 -6.76 -9.35 -1.21
C LEU A 70 -6.45 -9.28 -2.71
N GLY A 71 -6.76 -10.39 -3.38
CA GLY A 71 -6.68 -10.50 -4.83
C GLY A 71 -5.31 -10.83 -5.42
N PHE A 72 -4.35 -11.22 -4.58
CA PHE A 72 -3.02 -11.67 -5.02
C PHE A 72 -2.68 -13.08 -4.53
N HIS A 73 -3.72 -13.88 -4.27
CA HIS A 73 -3.56 -15.24 -3.76
C HIS A 73 -3.20 -16.20 -4.89
N LEU A 74 -2.10 -16.93 -4.73
CA LEU A 74 -1.68 -18.00 -5.62
C LEU A 74 -2.29 -19.32 -5.11
N LYS A 75 -3.40 -19.75 -5.72
CA LYS A 75 -4.14 -20.97 -5.31
C LYS A 75 -3.59 -22.23 -5.93
N ASP A 76 -3.44 -22.22 -7.24
CA ASP A 76 -3.31 -23.45 -8.01
C ASP A 76 -2.12 -23.39 -8.97
N CYS A 77 -1.50 -24.55 -9.15
CA CYS A 77 -0.46 -24.79 -10.14
C CYS A 77 -0.97 -25.82 -11.15
N GLU A 78 -1.88 -25.42 -12.02
CA GLU A 78 -2.41 -26.32 -13.04
C GLU A 78 -1.47 -26.37 -14.25
N LYS A 79 -1.03 -27.58 -14.61
CA LYS A 79 -0.13 -27.81 -15.76
C LYS A 79 1.19 -27.02 -15.70
N GLY A 80 1.66 -26.68 -14.50
CA GLY A 80 2.86 -25.87 -14.32
C GLY A 80 2.65 -24.38 -14.55
N VAL A 81 1.40 -23.91 -14.57
CA VAL A 81 1.04 -22.49 -14.66
C VAL A 81 0.35 -22.04 -13.37
N PRO A 82 0.85 -20.97 -12.71
CA PRO A 82 0.22 -20.43 -11.51
C PRO A 82 -1.08 -19.71 -11.83
N THR A 83 -2.10 -19.95 -11.00
CA THR A 83 -3.39 -19.26 -11.04
C THR A 83 -3.46 -18.22 -9.93
N ILE A 84 -3.70 -16.97 -10.29
CA ILE A 84 -3.94 -15.87 -9.35
C ILE A 84 -5.44 -15.75 -9.12
N ASP A 85 -5.85 -15.78 -7.86
CA ASP A 85 -7.23 -15.53 -7.43
C ASP A 85 -7.38 -14.07 -6.99
N PHE A 86 -8.23 -13.32 -7.71
CA PHE A 86 -8.58 -11.94 -7.38
C PHE A 86 -9.71 -11.84 -6.34
N GLY A 87 -10.23 -12.98 -5.84
CA GLY A 87 -11.36 -13.04 -4.93
C GLY A 87 -12.69 -13.11 -5.69
N PRO A 88 -13.74 -12.36 -5.30
CA PRO A 88 -15.06 -12.47 -5.95
C PRO A 88 -15.05 -12.07 -7.43
N ASP A 89 -13.99 -11.40 -7.88
CA ASP A 89 -13.84 -10.89 -9.24
C ASP A 89 -13.27 -11.94 -10.23
N GLY A 90 -12.93 -13.14 -9.74
CA GLY A 90 -12.49 -14.29 -10.56
C GLY A 90 -10.99 -14.59 -10.48
N SER A 91 -10.55 -15.57 -11.25
CA SER A 91 -9.16 -16.04 -11.29
C SER A 91 -8.55 -15.96 -12.69
N PHE A 92 -7.22 -15.83 -12.76
CA PHE A 92 -6.45 -15.73 -14.00
C PHE A 92 -5.25 -16.68 -14.00
N GLN A 93 -4.99 -17.32 -15.13
CA GLN A 93 -3.80 -18.16 -15.36
C GLN A 93 -2.74 -17.35 -16.11
N LEU A 94 -1.51 -17.35 -15.60
CA LEU A 94 -0.38 -16.59 -16.17
C LEU A 94 0.18 -17.16 -17.47
#